data_AF-A0A2P5LJX1-F1
#
_entry.id   AF-A0A2P5LJX1-F1
#
_cell.length_a   1.000
_cell.length_b   1.000
_cell.length_c   1.000
_cell.angle_alpha   90.00
_cell.angle_beta   90.00
_cell.angle_gamma   90.00
#
_symmetry.space_group_name_H-M   'P 1'
#
loop_
_entity.id
_entity.type
_entity.pdbx_description
1 polymer ?
#
loop_
_entity_poly.entity_id
_entity_poly.type
_entity_poly.pdbx_seq_one_letter_code
_entity_poly.pdbx_strand_id
1 'polypeptide(L)'
;MKSTIKIIALLALTNLSLPVFAEATGEAQVRAAAEGTVTKIEEAIGLLEKSADKEAIATALAEARQLQKEFRYERTERQRQRASGKLRQASDEFEKGDKAAAEATLKASLETYKEMLKIYKDAH
;
A
#
# COMPACT_ATOMS: atom_id res chain seq x y z
N MET A 1 40.52 4.65 -30.93
CA MET A 1 40.58 5.47 -29.71
C MET A 1 39.44 6.48 -29.74
N LYS A 2 38.69 6.57 -28.63
CA LYS A 2 37.66 7.59 -28.29
C LYS A 2 36.32 7.43 -29.04
N SER A 3 35.13 7.60 -28.46
CA SER A 3 34.63 7.57 -27.08
C SER A 3 33.09 7.69 -27.18
N THR A 4 32.38 6.75 -26.57
CA THR A 4 31.14 6.84 -25.78
C THR A 4 30.17 8.06 -25.82
N ILE A 5 28.85 7.74 -25.96
CA ILE A 5 27.65 8.17 -25.18
C ILE A 5 27.30 9.69 -25.32
N LYS A 6 26.06 10.20 -25.49
CA LYS A 6 24.90 10.04 -24.60
C LYS A 6 23.59 10.44 -25.29
N ILE A 7 22.57 9.59 -25.20
CA ILE A 7 21.17 9.97 -25.39
C ILE A 7 20.70 10.54 -24.04
N ILE A 8 20.39 11.83 -23.99
CA ILE A 8 19.71 12.45 -22.85
C ILE A 8 18.25 12.64 -23.28
N ALA A 9 17.39 11.69 -22.93
CA ALA A 9 15.96 11.88 -22.98
C ALA A 9 15.55 12.61 -21.69
N LEU A 10 15.33 13.92 -21.81
CA LEU A 10 14.81 14.77 -20.75
C LEU A 10 13.33 14.40 -20.53
N LEU A 11 13.04 13.66 -19.45
CA LEU A 11 11.67 13.42 -19.01
C LEU A 11 11.07 14.76 -18.58
N ALA A 12 10.11 15.28 -19.35
CA ALA A 12 9.26 16.37 -18.93
C ALA A 12 8.35 15.87 -17.80
N LEU A 13 8.66 16.23 -16.56
CA LEU A 13 7.72 16.15 -15.44
C LEU A 13 6.66 17.24 -15.65
N THR A 14 5.56 16.87 -16.28
CA THR A 14 4.36 17.70 -16.26
C THR A 14 3.78 17.67 -14.85
N ASN A 15 3.98 18.77 -14.12
CA ASN A 15 3.24 19.08 -12.90
C ASN A 15 1.74 19.13 -13.26
N LEU A 16 1.02 18.05 -12.98
CA LEU A 16 -0.43 18.08 -12.93
C LEU A 16 -0.84 18.82 -11.66
N SER A 17 -0.89 20.15 -11.75
CA SER A 17 -1.67 20.97 -10.81
C SER A 17 -3.14 20.67 -11.07
N LEU A 18 -3.78 19.88 -10.19
CA LEU A 18 -5.23 19.72 -10.21
C LEU A 18 -5.89 20.72 -9.24
N PRO A 19 -7.06 21.27 -9.63
CA PRO A 19 -7.73 22.33 -8.89
C PRO A 19 -8.45 21.82 -7.64
N VAL A 20 -8.65 22.76 -6.72
CA VAL A 20 -9.46 22.69 -5.50
C VAL A 20 -10.87 22.14 -5.76
N PHE A 21 -11.18 21.01 -5.14
CA PHE A 21 -12.52 20.58 -4.70
C PHE A 21 -12.31 19.96 -3.32
N ALA A 22 -12.95 20.47 -2.27
CA ALA A 22 -12.48 20.28 -0.89
C ALA A 22 -13.35 19.34 0.00
N GLU A 23 -14.36 18.66 -0.53
CA GLU A 23 -15.19 17.75 0.31
C GLU A 23 -15.58 16.43 -0.38
N ALA A 24 -15.92 16.44 -1.68
CA ALA A 24 -16.27 15.22 -2.42
C ALA A 24 -15.06 14.40 -2.94
N THR A 25 -13.90 15.02 -3.12
CA THR A 25 -12.66 14.35 -3.58
C THR A 25 -11.98 13.57 -2.46
N GLY A 26 -12.04 14.09 -1.23
CA GLY A 26 -11.43 13.46 -0.06
C GLY A 26 -12.06 12.11 0.27
N GLU A 27 -13.39 12.03 0.28
CA GLU A 27 -14.09 10.80 0.63
C GLU A 27 -13.84 9.68 -0.39
N ALA A 28 -13.96 9.99 -1.70
CA ALA A 28 -13.69 9.03 -2.76
C ALA A 28 -12.22 8.58 -2.76
N GLN A 29 -11.29 9.50 -2.48
CA GLN A 29 -9.87 9.19 -2.36
C GLN A 29 -9.56 8.29 -1.15
N VAL A 30 -10.13 8.60 0.02
CA VAL A 30 -9.95 7.78 1.23
C VAL A 30 -10.54 6.39 1.03
N ARG A 31 -11.72 6.29 0.40
CA ARG A 31 -12.33 5.01 0.05
C ARG A 31 -11.45 4.21 -0.92
N ALA A 32 -10.99 4.83 -1.99
CA ALA A 32 -10.12 4.18 -2.97
C ALA A 32 -8.79 3.73 -2.34
N ALA A 33 -8.21 4.54 -1.46
CA ALA A 33 -7.02 4.18 -0.70
C ALA A 33 -7.27 2.99 0.24
N ALA A 34 -8.42 2.95 0.90
CA ALA A 34 -8.80 1.87 1.80
C ALA A 34 -9.02 0.55 1.03
N GLU A 35 -9.80 0.58 -0.05
CA GLU A 35 -10.04 -0.57 -0.93
C GLU A 35 -8.74 -1.06 -1.60
N GLY A 36 -7.92 -0.13 -2.07
CA GLY A 36 -6.60 -0.41 -2.63
C GLY A 36 -5.64 -1.03 -1.61
N THR A 37 -5.63 -0.54 -0.36
CA THR A 37 -4.82 -1.12 0.72
C THR A 37 -5.20 -2.58 0.96
N VAL A 38 -6.50 -2.88 1.10
CA VAL A 38 -7.01 -4.25 1.28
C VAL A 38 -6.58 -5.13 0.10
N THR A 39 -6.82 -4.66 -1.12
CA THR A 39 -6.49 -5.38 -2.36
C THR A 39 -5.01 -5.72 -2.44
N LYS A 40 -4.11 -4.76 -2.12
CA LYS A 40 -2.67 -4.98 -2.20
C LYS A 40 -2.12 -5.89 -1.11
N ILE A 41 -2.76 -5.92 0.06
CA ILE A 41 -2.42 -6.90 1.10
C ILE A 41 -2.86 -8.31 0.66
N GLU A 42 -4.05 -8.46 0.07
CA GLU A 42 -4.52 -9.74 -0.49
C GLU A 42 -3.62 -10.22 -1.63
N GLU A 43 -3.19 -9.31 -2.51
CA GLU A 43 -2.23 -9.59 -3.57
C GLU A 43 -0.89 -10.08 -2.99
N ALA A 44 -0.33 -9.38 -2.00
CA ALA A 44 0.92 -9.76 -1.36
C ALA A 44 0.83 -11.15 -0.69
N ILE A 45 -0.29 -11.45 -0.01
CA ILE A 45 -0.55 -12.78 0.56
C ILE A 45 -0.59 -13.83 -0.55
N GLY A 46 -1.36 -13.60 -1.62
CA GLY A 46 -1.46 -14.55 -2.73
C GLY A 46 -0.13 -14.78 -3.46
N LEU A 47 0.73 -13.76 -3.55
CA LEU A 47 2.08 -13.89 -4.11
C LEU A 47 3.01 -14.69 -3.18
N LEU A 48 2.91 -14.50 -1.86
CA LEU A 48 3.65 -15.31 -0.88
C LEU A 48 3.24 -16.78 -0.92
N GLU A 49 1.93 -17.07 -0.92
CA GLU A 49 1.38 -18.43 -0.98
C GLU A 49 1.82 -19.17 -2.26
N LYS A 50 1.96 -18.44 -3.38
CA LYS A 50 2.44 -18.99 -4.66
C LYS A 50 3.96 -19.02 -4.77
N SER A 51 4.69 -18.56 -3.75
CA SER A 51 6.15 -18.37 -3.80
C SER A 51 6.60 -17.60 -5.04
N ALA A 52 5.86 -16.55 -5.38
CA ALA A 52 6.13 -15.70 -6.54
C ALA A 52 7.49 -14.97 -6.43
N ASP A 53 7.82 -14.25 -7.50
CA ASP A 53 9.05 -13.48 -7.59
C ASP A 53 9.19 -12.47 -6.44
N LYS A 54 10.43 -12.28 -5.97
CA LYS A 54 10.74 -11.44 -4.81
C LYS A 54 10.37 -9.97 -5.06
N GLU A 55 10.59 -9.47 -6.28
CA GLU A 55 10.29 -8.11 -6.69
C GLU A 55 8.78 -7.87 -6.73
N ALA A 56 8.01 -8.85 -7.21
CA ALA A 56 6.54 -8.77 -7.21
C ALA A 56 5.98 -8.66 -5.79
N ILE A 57 6.45 -9.51 -4.86
CA ILE A 57 6.02 -9.46 -3.45
C ILE A 57 6.42 -8.13 -2.81
N ALA A 58 7.67 -7.68 -3.02
CA ALA A 58 8.16 -6.42 -2.49
C ALA A 58 7.35 -5.21 -2.99
N THR A 59 6.98 -5.23 -4.28
CA THR A 59 6.16 -4.17 -4.91
C THR A 59 4.78 -4.12 -4.28
N ALA A 60 4.08 -5.25 -4.16
CA ALA A 60 2.75 -5.31 -3.54
C ALA A 60 2.77 -4.81 -2.08
N LEU A 61 3.80 -5.19 -1.30
CA LEU A 61 4.01 -4.71 0.06
C LEU A 61 4.25 -3.19 0.12
N ALA A 62 5.07 -2.66 -0.77
CA ALA A 62 5.37 -1.24 -0.84
C ALA A 62 4.12 -0.41 -1.21
N GLU A 63 3.33 -0.89 -2.17
CA GLU A 63 2.08 -0.27 -2.59
C GLU A 63 1.04 -0.26 -1.46
N ALA A 64 0.85 -1.39 -0.75
CA ALA A 64 -0.01 -1.45 0.42
C ALA A 64 0.41 -0.44 1.51
N ARG A 65 1.72 -0.31 1.76
CA ARG A 65 2.28 0.65 2.73
C ARG A 65 2.12 2.10 2.30
N GLN A 66 2.08 2.36 0.99
CA GLN A 66 1.84 3.69 0.46
C GLN A 66 0.36 4.05 0.55
N LEU A 67 -0.54 3.18 0.08
CA LEU A 67 -1.98 3.41 0.06
C LEU A 67 -2.56 3.61 1.46
N GLN A 68 -2.10 2.85 2.46
CA GLN A 68 -2.60 3.02 3.83
C GLN A 68 -2.29 4.40 4.43
N LYS A 69 -1.33 5.16 3.88
CA LYS A 69 -1.06 6.54 4.31
C LYS A 69 -2.20 7.48 3.95
N GLU A 70 -2.97 7.14 2.93
CA GLU A 70 -4.12 7.91 2.45
C GLU A 70 -5.45 7.38 3.02
N PHE A 71 -5.46 6.16 3.59
CA PHE A 71 -6.61 5.66 4.35
C PHE A 71 -6.70 6.34 5.73
N ARG A 72 -6.98 7.64 5.75
CA ARG A 72 -7.12 8.47 6.96
C ARG A 72 -8.59 8.61 7.34
N TYR A 73 -8.94 8.10 8.51
CA TYR A 73 -10.25 8.31 9.12
C TYR A 73 -10.11 8.35 10.64
N GLU A 74 -10.53 9.45 11.27
CA GLU A 74 -10.26 9.73 12.68
C GLU A 74 -10.73 8.61 13.61
N ARG A 75 -11.92 8.07 13.35
CA ARG A 75 -12.52 7.01 14.17
C ARG A 75 -11.70 5.72 14.20
N THR A 76 -10.90 5.45 13.16
CA THR A 76 -10.08 4.25 13.03
C THR A 76 -8.58 4.53 13.04
N GLU A 77 -8.14 5.77 13.29
CA GLU A 77 -6.74 6.17 13.18
C GLU A 77 -5.80 5.36 14.08
N ARG A 78 -6.22 5.04 15.32
CA ARG A 78 -5.44 4.16 16.21
C ARG A 78 -5.30 2.74 15.66
N GLN A 79 -6.33 2.23 14.98
CA GLN A 79 -6.27 0.91 14.34
C GLN A 79 -5.32 0.95 13.15
N ARG A 80 -5.41 2.01 12.33
CA ARG A 80 -4.50 2.25 11.20
C ARG A 80 -3.04 2.29 11.62
N GLN A 81 -2.70 3.01 12.69
CA GLN A 81 -1.32 3.09 13.17
C GLN A 81 -0.77 1.70 13.58
N ARG A 82 -1.57 0.91 14.29
CA ARG A 82 -1.21 -0.47 14.67
C ARG A 82 -1.05 -1.37 13.44
N ALA A 83 -2.00 -1.30 12.50
CA ALA A 83 -1.96 -2.08 11.27
C ALA A 83 -0.80 -1.67 10.35
N SER A 84 -0.46 -0.38 10.30
CA SER A 84 0.73 0.13 9.61
C SER A 84 2.02 -0.40 10.23
N GLY A 85 2.07 -0.57 11.56
CA GLY A 85 3.17 -1.24 12.24
C GLY A 85 3.33 -2.69 11.78
N LYS A 86 2.22 -3.43 11.67
CA LYS A 86 2.21 -4.80 11.14
C LYS A 86 2.65 -4.88 9.68
N LEU A 87 2.21 -3.96 8.81
CA LEU A 87 2.69 -3.94 7.41
C LEU A 87 4.19 -3.70 7.31
N ARG A 88 4.74 -2.86 8.19
CA ARG A 88 6.20 -2.70 8.29
C ARG A 88 6.85 -4.00 8.74
N GLN A 89 6.35 -4.61 9.81
CA GLN A 89 6.85 -5.88 10.32
C GLN A 89 6.84 -6.97 9.24
N ALA A 90 5.75 -7.12 8.48
CA ALA A 90 5.67 -8.08 7.38
C ALA A 90 6.71 -7.83 6.29
N SER A 91 7.00 -6.55 5.99
CA SER A 91 8.09 -6.21 5.06
C SER A 91 9.44 -6.66 5.59
N ASP A 92 9.72 -6.38 6.87
CA ASP A 92 10.97 -6.73 7.53
C ASP A 92 11.16 -8.26 7.64
N GLU A 93 10.07 -9.01 7.90
CA GLU A 93 10.05 -10.48 7.91
C GLU A 93 10.33 -11.06 6.52
N PHE A 94 9.67 -10.51 5.50
CA PHE A 94 9.90 -10.91 4.11
C PHE A 94 11.33 -10.64 3.64
N GLU A 95 11.90 -9.48 3.98
CA GLU A 95 13.28 -9.12 3.65
C GLU A 95 14.30 -10.07 4.29
N LYS A 96 14.02 -10.58 5.49
CA LYS A 96 14.80 -11.61 6.19
C LYS A 96 14.61 -13.02 5.63
N GLY A 97 13.70 -13.20 4.67
CA GLY A 97 13.38 -14.49 4.05
C GLY A 97 12.35 -15.32 4.82
N ASP A 98 11.77 -14.79 5.89
CA ASP A 98 10.72 -15.48 6.66
C ASP A 98 9.34 -15.23 6.04
N LYS A 99 9.08 -15.93 4.93
CA LYS A 99 7.84 -15.79 4.16
C LYS A 99 6.61 -16.19 4.96
N ALA A 100 6.73 -17.19 5.84
CA ALA A 100 5.61 -17.69 6.64
C ALA A 100 5.21 -16.68 7.73
N ALA A 101 6.20 -16.08 8.42
CA ALA A 101 5.93 -15.00 9.36
C ALA A 101 5.32 -13.78 8.65
N ALA A 102 5.89 -13.38 7.51
CA ALA A 102 5.36 -12.27 6.72
C ALA A 102 3.90 -12.48 6.32
N GLU A 103 3.55 -13.68 5.84
CA GLU A 103 2.17 -14.04 5.47
C GLU A 103 1.22 -13.98 6.67
N ALA A 104 1.60 -14.55 7.81
CA ALA A 104 0.80 -14.51 9.04
C ALA A 104 0.57 -13.06 9.52
N THR A 105 1.63 -12.24 9.51
CA THR A 105 1.55 -10.82 9.87
C THR A 105 0.66 -10.05 8.90
N LEU A 106 0.75 -10.33 7.59
CA LEU A 106 -0.13 -9.72 6.58
C LEU A 106 -1.59 -10.09 6.81
N LYS A 107 -1.91 -11.37 7.03
CA LYS A 107 -3.28 -11.82 7.34
C LYS A 107 -3.82 -11.10 8.58
N ALA A 108 -3.02 -10.96 9.63
CA ALA A 108 -3.42 -10.21 10.82
C ALA A 108 -3.60 -8.69 10.58
N SER A 109 -2.87 -8.10 9.62
CA SER A 109 -3.06 -6.71 9.22
C SER A 109 -4.28 -6.53 8.31
N LEU A 110 -4.55 -7.49 7.42
CA LEU A 110 -5.66 -7.51 6.48
C LEU A 110 -7.00 -7.45 7.21
N GLU A 111 -7.19 -8.29 8.23
CA GLU A 111 -8.40 -8.29 9.05
C GLU A 111 -8.65 -6.93 9.70
N THR A 112 -7.57 -6.24 10.12
CA THR A 112 -7.70 -4.90 10.70
C THR A 112 -8.12 -3.89 9.63
N TYR A 113 -7.52 -3.89 8.44
CA TYR A 113 -7.91 -2.97 7.37
C TYR A 113 -9.30 -3.25 6.81
N LYS A 114 -9.75 -4.51 6.78
CA LYS A 114 -11.13 -4.88 6.40
C LYS A 114 -12.14 -4.32 7.38
N GLU A 115 -11.90 -4.46 8.68
CA GLU A 115 -12.77 -3.89 9.71
C GLU A 115 -12.80 -2.36 9.62
N MET A 116 -11.64 -1.72 9.43
CA MET A 116 -11.58 -0.27 9.23
C MET A 116 -12.37 0.18 8.00
N LEU A 117 -12.25 -0.55 6.87
CA LEU A 117 -12.97 -0.24 5.62
C LEU A 117 -14.47 -0.39 5.82
N LYS A 118 -14.90 -1.41 6.55
CA LYS A 118 -16.31 -1.60 6.92
C LYS A 118 -16.82 -0.43 7.75
N ILE A 119 -16.12 -0.04 8.82
CA ILE A 119 -16.48 1.12 9.66
C ILE A 119 -16.58 2.40 8.82
N TYR A 120 -15.68 2.58 7.85
CA TYR A 120 -15.71 3.73 6.95
C TYR A 120 -16.95 3.72 6.04
N LYS A 121 -17.25 2.57 5.41
CA LYS A 121 -18.43 2.37 4.54
C LYS A 121 -19.76 2.44 5.28
N ASP A 122 -19.80 2.09 6.55
CA ASP A 122 -21.01 2.23 7.36
C ASP A 122 -21.28 3.70 7.72
N ALA A 123 -20.27 4.57 7.61
CA ALA A 123 -20.34 5.99 7.93
C ALA A 123 -20.50 6.92 6.72
N HIS A 124 -20.31 6.41 5.49
CA HIS A 124 -20.38 7.15 4.22
C HIS A 124 -21.05 6.30 3.14
#